data_AF-A0A7J8X777-F1
#
_entry.id   AF-A0A7J8X777-F1
#
_cell.length_a   1.000
_cell.length_b   1.000
_cell.length_c   1.000
_cell.angle_alpha   90.00
_cell.angle_beta   90.00
_cell.angle_gamma   90.00
#
_symmetry.space_group_name_H-M   'P 1'
#
loop_
_entity.id
_entity.type
_entity.pdbx_description
1 polymer ?
#
loop_
_entity_poly.entity_id
_entity_poly.type
_entity_poly.pdbx_seq_one_letter_code
_entity_poly.pdbx_strand_id
1 'polypeptide(L)' 'MNMFGGLGAGSLSVPNQPNVPPEELYATQLSQLREMGFYDTEENIRALRATSGNVHAAVERLLGNPGQ' A
#
# COMPACT_ATOMS: atom_id res chain seq x y z
N MET A 1 -11.29 30.73 -45.26
CA MET A 1 -10.05 29.94 -45.14
C MET A 1 -9.27 30.38 -43.89
N ASN A 2 -8.48 29.45 -43.32
CA ASN A 2 -7.88 29.37 -41.96
C ASN A 2 -8.82 28.73 -40.92
N MET A 3 -9.05 27.40 -40.87
CA MET A 3 -8.14 26.24 -40.63
C MET A 3 -7.61 26.22 -39.18
N PHE A 4 -8.38 25.67 -38.23
CA PHE A 4 -8.23 24.33 -37.62
C PHE A 4 -6.83 24.07 -37.03
N GLY A 5 -6.75 24.13 -35.70
CA GLY A 5 -5.59 23.67 -34.95
C GLY A 5 -5.85 23.79 -33.45
N GLY A 6 -6.13 22.68 -32.78
CA GLY A 6 -6.05 22.64 -31.31
C GLY A 6 -7.11 21.85 -30.56
N LEU A 7 -7.85 20.93 -31.18
CA LEU A 7 -8.50 19.85 -30.43
C LEU A 7 -7.48 18.75 -30.16
N GLY A 8 -6.57 19.04 -29.23
CA GLY A 8 -5.71 18.06 -28.61
C GLY A 8 -6.52 17.23 -27.61
N ALA A 9 -7.16 16.19 -28.12
CA ALA A 9 -7.49 15.03 -27.31
C ALA A 9 -6.18 14.48 -26.75
N GLY A 10 -6.04 14.46 -25.42
CA GLY A 10 -4.89 13.83 -24.77
C GLY A 10 -4.36 14.59 -23.58
N SER A 11 -5.02 14.45 -22.44
CA SER A 11 -4.40 13.86 -21.25
C SER A 11 -5.34 14.09 -20.07
N LEU A 12 -5.95 12.98 -19.65
CA LEU A 12 -6.43 12.82 -18.30
C LEU A 12 -5.19 13.04 -17.41
N SER A 13 -5.06 14.22 -16.83
CA SER A 13 -4.20 14.46 -15.68
C SER A 13 -4.77 13.63 -14.52
N VAL A 14 -4.45 12.33 -14.50
CA VAL A 14 -4.54 11.52 -13.30
C VAL A 14 -3.64 12.22 -12.28
N PRO A 15 -4.19 12.75 -11.17
CA PRO A 15 -3.36 13.30 -10.13
C PRO A 15 -2.47 12.18 -9.65
N ASN A 16 -1.16 12.39 -9.83
CA ASN A 16 -0.05 11.67 -9.25
C ASN A 16 -0.45 10.97 -7.94
N GLN A 17 -0.93 9.73 -8.03
CA GLN A 17 -1.15 8.90 -6.86
C GLN A 17 0.21 8.80 -6.19
N PRO A 18 0.34 9.12 -4.89
CA PRO A 18 1.60 8.97 -4.20
C PRO A 18 2.00 7.51 -4.38
N ASN A 19 3.05 7.29 -5.16
CA ASN A 19 3.60 5.96 -5.42
C ASN A 19 4.38 5.47 -4.19
N VAL A 20 3.92 5.90 -3.01
CA VAL A 20 4.54 5.67 -1.70
C VAL A 20 4.39 4.18 -1.44
N PRO A 21 5.53 3.47 -1.29
CA PRO A 21 5.49 2.04 -1.03
C PRO A 21 4.72 1.78 0.27
N PRO A 22 4.00 0.65 0.36
CA PRO A 22 3.29 0.29 1.58
C PRO A 22 4.24 0.16 2.78
N GLU A 23 5.52 -0.13 2.58
CA GLU A 23 6.56 -0.06 3.63
C GLU A 23 6.64 1.31 4.29
N GLU A 24 6.57 2.39 3.52
CA GLU A 24 6.61 3.75 4.04
C GLU A 24 5.27 4.14 4.68
N LEU A 25 4.15 3.71 4.09
CA LEU A 25 2.82 3.95 4.66
C LEU A 25 2.63 3.23 6.00
N TYR A 26 3.24 2.06 6.16
CA TYR A 26 3.07 1.20 7.32
C TYR A 26 4.32 1.11 8.22
N ALA A 27 5.26 2.05 8.11
CA ALA A 27 6.53 2.00 8.84
C ALA A 27 6.36 1.83 10.36
N THR A 28 5.38 2.54 10.96
CA THR A 28 5.08 2.46 12.39
C THR A 28 4.52 1.09 12.77
N GLN A 29 3.64 0.53 11.94
CA GLN A 29 3.00 -0.76 12.13
C GLN A 29 4.02 -1.90 11.98
N LEU A 30 4.92 -1.78 11.00
CA LEU A 30 6.02 -2.71 10.79
C LEU A 30 6.97 -2.73 11.99
N SER A 31 7.26 -1.58 12.59
CA SER A 31 8.06 -1.52 13.81
C SER A 31 7.39 -2.29 14.95
N GLN A 32 6.09 -2.07 15.19
CA GLN A 32 5.33 -2.77 16.23
C GLN A 32 5.30 -4.29 15.99
N LEU A 33 5.08 -4.71 14.74
CA LEU A 33 5.10 -6.12 14.35
C LEU A 33 6.47 -6.76 14.61
N ARG A 34 7.57 -6.06 14.30
CA ARG A 34 8.94 -6.51 14.58
C ARG A 34 9.23 -6.63 16.07
N GLU A 35 8.70 -5.73 16.90
CA GLU A 35 8.81 -5.82 18.36
C GLU A 35 8.07 -7.04 18.93
N MET A 36 6.98 -7.47 18.28
CA MET A 36 6.26 -8.69 18.63
C MET A 36 6.91 -9.98 18.08
N GLY A 37 7.93 -9.87 17.22
CA GLY A 37 8.65 -11.01 16.64
C GLY A 37 8.33 -11.30 15.17
N PHE A 38 7.52 -10.47 14.50
CA PHE A 38 7.24 -10.58 13.07
C PHE A 38 8.24 -9.74 12.26
N TYR A 39 9.30 -10.38 11.78
CA TYR A 39 10.35 -9.71 11.02
C TYR A 39 10.12 -9.69 9.49
N ASP A 40 9.17 -10.47 8.99
CA ASP A 40 8.83 -10.52 7.57
C ASP A 40 8.02 -9.30 7.14
N THR A 41 8.70 -8.31 6.58
CA THR A 41 8.08 -7.07 6.08
C THR A 41 7.02 -7.34 5.02
N GLU A 42 7.26 -8.27 4.09
CA GLU A 42 6.30 -8.64 3.03
C GLU A 42 5.00 -9.21 3.61
N GLU A 43 5.09 -10.18 4.54
CA GLU A 43 3.94 -10.77 5.22
C GLU A 43 3.21 -9.73 6.07
N ASN A 44 3.96 -8.93 6.83
CA ASN A 44 3.41 -7.84 7.62
C ASN A 44 2.64 -6.84 6.74
N ILE A 45 3.16 -6.47 5.57
CA ILE A 45 2.47 -5.58 4.63
C ILE A 45 1.23 -6.23 4.07
N ARG A 46 1.28 -7.51 3.69
CA ARG A 46 0.07 -8.23 3.22
C ARG A 46 -1.00 -8.26 4.30
N ALA A 47 -0.62 -8.53 5.54
CA ALA A 47 -1.51 -8.52 6.68
C ALA A 47 -2.08 -7.12 6.92
N LEU A 48 -1.24 -6.09 6.95
CA LEU A 48 -1.67 -4.70 7.13
C LEU A 48 -2.53 -4.19 5.97
N ARG A 49 -2.24 -4.57 4.73
CA ARG A 49 -3.10 -4.23 3.57
C ARG A 49 -4.46 -4.93 3.67
N ALA A 50 -4.49 -6.19 4.11
CA ALA A 50 -5.73 -6.92 4.32
C ALA A 50 -6.57 -6.35 5.48
N THR A 51 -5.90 -5.77 6.50
CA THR A 51 -6.55 -5.23 7.69
C THR A 51 -6.68 -3.70 7.67
N SER A 52 -6.40 -3.08 6.53
CA SER A 52 -6.45 -1.62 6.34
C SER A 52 -5.58 -0.82 7.32
N GLY A 53 -4.41 -1.35 7.69
CA GLY A 53 -3.44 -0.72 8.58
C GLY A 53 -3.64 -1.04 10.07
N ASN A 54 -4.53 -1.98 10.41
CA ASN A 54 -4.74 -2.40 11.79
C ASN A 54 -3.69 -3.45 12.20
N VAL A 55 -2.79 -3.06 13.11
CA VAL A 55 -1.72 -3.92 13.64
C VAL A 55 -2.27 -5.12 14.38
N HIS A 56 -3.29 -4.95 15.22
CA HIS A 56 -3.85 -6.04 16.02
C HIS A 56 -4.45 -7.13 15.14
N ALA A 57 -5.29 -6.73 14.18
CA ALA A 57 -5.87 -7.65 13.20
C ALA A 57 -4.79 -8.25 12.28
N ALA A 58 -3.72 -7.51 11.98
CA ALA A 58 -2.61 -8.02 11.18
C ALA A 58 -1.85 -9.12 11.94
N VAL A 59 -1.60 -8.94 13.24
CA VAL A 59 -1.02 -9.97 14.12
C VAL A 59 -1.90 -11.20 14.18
N GLU A 60 -3.22 -11.05 14.39
CA GLU A 60 -4.15 -12.19 14.40
C GLU A 60 -4.11 -12.95 13.08
N ARG A 61 -3.96 -12.24 11.95
CA ARG A 61 -3.80 -12.86 10.64
C ARG A 61 -2.45 -13.56 10.50
N LEU A 62 -1.35 -12.97 10.95
CA LEU A 62 -0.02 -13.58 10.88
C LEU A 62 0.10 -14.81 11.81
N LEU A 63 -0.58 -14.79 12.95
CA LEU A 63 -0.68 -15.93 13.87
C LEU A 63 -1.65 -17.01 13.38
N GLY A 64 -2.75 -16.60 12.75
CA GLY A 64 -3.83 -17.47 12.30
C GLY A 64 -3.65 -18.01 10.87
N ASN A 65 -2.68 -17.51 10.12
CA ASN A 65 -2.46 -17.87 8.73
C ASN A 65 -1.03 -18.42 8.51
N PRO A 66 -0.71 -19.63 9.00
CA PRO A 66 0.50 -20.33 8.58
C PRO A 66 0.34 -20.84 7.14
N GLY A 67 0.56 -19.96 6.16
CA GLY A 67 0.90 -20.32 4.79
C GLY A 67 -0.21 -20.92 3.91
N GLN A 68 -1.05 -20.07 3.31
CA GLN A 68 -1.59 -20.37 1.98
C GLN A 68 -0.70 -19.77 0.90
#